data_AF-A0A1E7FAD6-F1
#
_entry.id   AF-A0A1E7FAD6-F1
#
_cell.length_a   1.000
_cell.length_b   1.000
_cell.length_c   1.000
_cell.angle_alpha   90.00
_cell.angle_beta   90.00
_cell.angle_gamma   90.00
#
_symmetry.space_group_name_H-M   'P 1'
#
loop_
_entity.id
_entity.type
_entity.pdbx_description
1 polymer ?
#
loop_
_entity_poly.entity_id
_entity_poly.type
_entity_poly.pdbx_seq_one_letter_code
_entity_poly.pdbx_strand_id
1 'polypeptide(L)'
;MVGFVENGHSRLLYRPGIELKIKKGIEEVVKGNTLSPTQKAQLRNLSNPIRVVCYSGTFHAGANTNPVICDGLILKSAKSQAKIVMELLAMLPDDIINEHYNIVPKSLNTLLGYETYGKIVADTINYTVNLTPITIINCHPSIFEDQYKTISVRKFMLSRGVISIENTSDTEKTGKYILVVTKNKAETARNAIGQMFQEFQQESGRTTAMACLQAYNMYPLVNDNVTISGHAEIMATKYRNKYKNKTATKHSPYTPYDFHGRTANSPGIVEIQ
;
A
#
# COMPACT_ATOMS: atom_id res chain seq x y z
N MET A 1 -17.38 -5.57 0.88
CA MET A 1 -16.17 -5.30 1.69
C MET A 1 -16.38 -5.93 3.05
N VAL A 2 -15.38 -6.66 3.52
CA VAL A 2 -15.36 -7.33 4.84
C VAL A 2 -14.39 -6.65 5.82
N GLY A 3 -13.54 -5.75 5.34
CA GLY A 3 -12.64 -4.95 6.18
C GLY A 3 -11.74 -4.08 5.30
N PHE A 4 -10.79 -3.39 5.92
CA PHE A 4 -9.74 -2.64 5.24
C PHE A 4 -8.41 -2.81 5.99
N VAL A 5 -7.31 -2.38 5.37
CA VAL A 5 -5.99 -2.32 6.01
C VAL A 5 -5.78 -0.89 6.52
N GLU A 6 -5.75 -0.73 7.84
CA GLU A 6 -5.40 0.52 8.50
C GLU A 6 -4.00 0.97 8.07
N ASN A 7 -3.81 2.27 7.85
CA ASN A 7 -2.58 2.87 7.32
C ASN A 7 -2.17 2.37 5.91
N GLY A 8 -2.90 1.43 5.33
CA GLY A 8 -2.54 0.74 4.10
C GLY A 8 -2.97 1.48 2.84
N HIS A 9 -2.18 2.46 2.41
CA HIS A 9 -2.43 3.13 1.15
C HIS A 9 -2.16 2.20 -0.04
N SER A 10 -3.12 2.11 -0.97
CA SER A 10 -3.11 1.10 -2.04
C SER A 10 -1.96 1.21 -3.04
N ARG A 11 -1.30 2.37 -3.12
CA ARG A 11 -0.10 2.60 -3.96
C ARG A 11 1.21 2.25 -3.27
N LEU A 12 1.20 2.06 -1.96
CA LEU A 12 2.41 1.84 -1.16
C LEU A 12 2.63 0.36 -0.84
N LEU A 13 1.63 -0.49 -1.05
CA LEU A 13 1.60 -1.85 -0.56
C LEU A 13 1.46 -2.90 -1.67
N TYR A 14 2.16 -4.01 -1.55
CA TYR A 14 2.06 -5.11 -2.50
C TYR A 14 0.90 -6.04 -2.17
N ARG A 15 -0.23 -5.84 -2.85
CA ARG A 15 -1.48 -6.60 -2.60
C ARG A 15 -1.30 -8.12 -2.57
N PRO A 16 -0.61 -8.77 -3.53
CA PRO A 16 -0.44 -10.23 -3.49
C PRO A 16 0.29 -10.72 -2.24
N GLY A 17 1.26 -9.95 -1.74
CA GLY A 17 1.97 -10.27 -0.50
C GLY A 17 1.04 -10.21 0.72
N ILE A 18 0.20 -9.18 0.80
CA ILE A 18 -0.78 -9.02 1.88
C ILE A 18 -1.85 -10.11 1.83
N GLU A 19 -2.40 -10.41 0.64
CA GLU A 19 -3.36 -11.50 0.46
C GLU A 19 -2.81 -12.83 0.95
N LEU A 20 -1.54 -13.13 0.64
CA LEU A 20 -0.89 -14.36 1.08
C LEU A 20 -0.74 -14.40 2.62
N LYS A 21 -0.35 -13.30 3.25
CA LYS A 21 -0.24 -13.20 4.73
C LYS A 21 -1.61 -13.42 5.39
N ILE A 22 -2.65 -12.76 4.92
CA ILE A 22 -4.03 -12.90 5.43
C ILE A 22 -4.52 -14.34 5.24
N LYS A 23 -4.29 -14.93 4.07
CA LYS A 23 -4.69 -16.31 3.78
C LYS A 23 -4.04 -17.29 4.75
N LYS A 24 -2.72 -17.19 4.95
CA LYS A 24 -1.97 -18.05 5.89
C LYS A 24 -2.46 -17.88 7.33
N GLY A 25 -2.64 -16.64 7.79
CA GLY A 25 -3.16 -16.37 9.13
C GLY A 25 -4.56 -16.95 9.34
N ILE A 26 -5.46 -16.84 8.36
CA ILE A 26 -6.79 -17.46 8.42
C ILE A 26 -6.68 -18.99 8.47
N GLU A 27 -5.80 -19.60 7.67
CA GLU A 27 -5.57 -21.05 7.69
C GLU A 27 -5.07 -21.53 9.07
N GLU A 28 -4.19 -20.76 9.72
CA GLU A 28 -3.70 -21.04 11.07
C GLU A 28 -4.81 -20.94 12.12
N VAL A 29 -5.63 -19.87 12.07
CA VAL A 29 -6.80 -19.71 12.95
C VAL A 29 -7.78 -20.87 12.78
N VAL A 30 -8.05 -21.29 11.55
CA VAL A 30 -8.98 -22.38 11.24
C VAL A 30 -8.46 -23.74 11.71
N LYS A 31 -7.16 -24.00 11.59
CA LYS A 31 -6.52 -25.22 12.08
C LYS A 31 -6.34 -25.22 13.60
N GLY A 32 -6.34 -24.05 14.22
CA GLY A 32 -6.24 -23.88 15.66
C GLY A 32 -7.50 -24.32 16.44
N ASN A 33 -7.39 -24.30 17.76
CA ASN A 33 -8.47 -24.70 18.66
C ASN A 33 -9.31 -23.51 19.18
N THR A 34 -9.11 -22.31 18.64
CA THR A 34 -9.72 -21.06 19.12
C THR A 34 -11.12 -20.80 18.58
N LEU A 35 -11.56 -21.56 17.57
CA LEU A 35 -12.88 -21.39 16.97
C LEU A 35 -14.02 -21.88 17.86
N SER A 36 -15.06 -21.06 18.01
CA SER A 36 -16.30 -21.43 18.67
C SER A 36 -17.06 -22.52 17.90
N PRO A 37 -17.95 -23.29 18.56
CA PRO A 37 -18.79 -24.29 17.88
C PRO A 37 -19.61 -23.70 16.72
N THR A 38 -20.10 -22.47 16.89
CA THR A 38 -20.86 -21.74 15.86
C THR A 38 -19.99 -21.40 14.65
N GLN A 39 -18.76 -20.94 14.86
CA GLN A 39 -17.81 -20.67 13.77
C GLN A 39 -17.45 -21.96 13.03
N LYS A 40 -17.17 -23.06 13.76
CA LYS A 40 -16.91 -24.39 13.17
C LYS A 40 -18.09 -24.90 12.33
N ALA A 41 -19.34 -24.68 12.78
CA ALA A 41 -20.53 -25.04 12.02
C ALA A 41 -20.67 -24.19 10.75
N GLN A 42 -20.45 -22.88 10.83
CA GLN A 42 -20.49 -22.00 9.65
C GLN A 42 -19.46 -22.41 8.60
N LEU A 43 -18.23 -22.74 9.01
CA LEU A 43 -17.17 -23.20 8.12
C LEU A 43 -17.52 -24.51 7.40
N ARG A 44 -18.09 -25.49 8.13
CA ARG A 44 -18.52 -26.77 7.54
C ARG A 44 -19.62 -26.63 6.50
N ASN A 45 -20.46 -25.60 6.65
CA ASN A 45 -21.59 -25.35 5.74
C ASN A 45 -21.21 -24.48 4.54
N LEU A 46 -19.94 -24.07 4.39
CA LEU A 46 -19.50 -23.32 3.22
C LEU A 46 -19.40 -24.23 1.99
N SER A 47 -20.02 -23.81 0.88
CA SER A 47 -19.92 -24.50 -0.41
C SER A 47 -18.56 -24.33 -1.09
N ASN A 48 -17.77 -23.34 -0.67
CA ASN A 48 -16.47 -23.02 -1.23
C ASN A 48 -15.47 -22.71 -0.12
N PRO A 49 -14.16 -22.96 -0.34
CA PRO A 49 -13.12 -22.52 0.58
C PRO A 49 -13.19 -21.01 0.84
N ILE A 50 -12.77 -20.59 2.04
CA ILE A 50 -12.70 -19.17 2.38
C ILE A 50 -11.75 -18.47 1.41
N ARG A 51 -12.24 -17.35 0.85
CA ARG A 51 -11.44 -16.49 0.00
C ARG A 51 -11.51 -15.05 0.50
N VAL A 52 -10.35 -14.46 0.75
CA VAL A 52 -10.17 -13.03 1.00
C VAL A 52 -9.26 -12.49 -0.09
N VAL A 53 -9.65 -11.37 -0.69
CA VAL A 53 -8.91 -10.71 -1.77
C VAL A 53 -8.75 -9.23 -1.42
N CYS A 54 -7.58 -8.68 -1.67
CA CYS A 54 -7.22 -7.29 -1.45
C CYS A 54 -7.46 -6.49 -2.73
N TYR A 55 -8.20 -5.40 -2.62
CA TYR A 55 -8.42 -4.49 -3.73
C TYR A 55 -8.01 -3.07 -3.33
N SER A 56 -7.59 -2.29 -4.32
CA SER A 56 -7.62 -0.83 -4.17
C SER A 56 -9.08 -0.39 -4.18
N GLY A 57 -9.46 0.48 -3.26
CA GLY A 57 -10.79 1.05 -3.24
C GLY A 57 -10.96 2.08 -2.14
N THR A 58 -12.17 2.58 -2.05
CA THR A 58 -12.56 3.60 -1.07
C THR A 58 -13.41 2.96 0.01
N PHE A 59 -13.21 3.38 1.26
CA PHE A 59 -14.04 2.98 2.40
C PHE A 59 -14.50 4.21 3.17
N HIS A 60 -15.69 4.07 3.76
CA HIS A 60 -16.43 5.16 4.38
C HIS A 60 -16.75 4.82 5.83
N ALA A 61 -16.69 5.82 6.69
CA ALA A 61 -17.03 5.75 8.11
C ALA A 61 -17.57 7.11 8.59
N GLY A 62 -17.86 7.23 9.88
CA GLY A 62 -18.40 8.45 10.47
C GLY A 62 -19.92 8.57 10.35
N ALA A 63 -20.45 9.65 10.92
CA ALA A 63 -21.87 9.95 10.86
C ALA A 63 -22.29 10.30 9.43
N ASN A 64 -23.56 10.06 9.08
CA ASN A 64 -24.09 10.43 7.75
C ASN A 64 -23.94 11.93 7.45
N THR A 65 -23.98 12.78 8.49
CA THR A 65 -23.82 14.24 8.39
C THR A 65 -22.36 14.68 8.27
N ASN A 66 -21.40 13.82 8.61
CA ASN A 66 -19.97 14.09 8.53
C ASN A 66 -19.20 12.81 8.17
N PRO A 67 -19.32 12.34 6.91
CA PRO A 67 -18.68 11.10 6.50
C PRO A 67 -17.17 11.29 6.33
N VAL A 68 -16.41 10.31 6.80
CA VAL A 68 -14.97 10.20 6.57
C VAL A 68 -14.75 9.22 5.43
N ILE A 69 -13.98 9.62 4.41
CA ILE A 69 -13.75 8.86 3.19
C ILE A 69 -12.24 8.65 3.02
N CYS A 70 -11.80 7.41 2.90
CA CYS A 70 -10.40 7.07 2.71
C CYS A 70 -10.21 6.14 1.50
N ASP A 71 -9.21 6.45 0.68
CA ASP A 71 -8.70 5.51 -0.32
C ASP A 71 -7.62 4.62 0.29
N GLY A 72 -7.69 3.32 0.03
CA GLY A 72 -6.72 2.38 0.58
C GLY A 72 -6.94 0.95 0.10
N LEU A 73 -6.41 -0.01 0.86
CA LEU A 73 -6.65 -1.43 0.62
C LEU A 73 -7.90 -1.90 1.34
N ILE A 74 -8.87 -2.37 0.56
CA ILE A 74 -10.10 -2.97 1.05
C ILE A 74 -10.04 -4.50 0.89
N LEU A 75 -10.60 -5.20 1.87
CA LEU A 75 -10.72 -6.64 1.88
C LEU A 75 -12.11 -7.03 1.36
N LYS A 76 -12.16 -7.96 0.41
CA LYS A 76 -13.40 -8.51 -0.13
C LYS A 76 -13.42 -10.03 0.02
N SER A 77 -14.62 -10.56 0.19
CA SER A 77 -14.94 -11.97 0.17
C SER A 77 -16.30 -12.18 -0.50
N ALA A 78 -16.67 -13.44 -0.76
CA ALA A 78 -18.00 -13.78 -1.24
C ALA A 78 -19.06 -13.37 -0.20
N LYS A 79 -20.24 -12.95 -0.67
CA LYS A 79 -21.33 -12.49 0.21
C LYS A 79 -21.75 -13.55 1.23
N SER A 80 -21.78 -14.82 0.83
CA SER A 80 -22.08 -15.97 1.70
C SER A 80 -21.04 -16.21 2.80
N GLN A 81 -19.81 -15.77 2.61
CA GLN A 81 -18.70 -15.95 3.55
C GLN A 81 -18.46 -14.70 4.43
N ALA A 82 -19.09 -13.58 4.11
CA ALA A 82 -18.73 -12.28 4.68
C ALA A 82 -18.76 -12.26 6.22
N LYS A 83 -19.78 -12.88 6.84
CA LYS A 83 -19.89 -12.92 8.31
C LYS A 83 -18.73 -13.67 8.95
N ILE A 84 -18.50 -14.91 8.56
CA ILE A 84 -17.41 -15.73 9.13
C ILE A 84 -16.04 -15.14 8.80
N VAL A 85 -15.86 -14.53 7.63
CA VAL A 85 -14.61 -13.86 7.28
C VAL A 85 -14.33 -12.65 8.17
N MET A 86 -15.33 -11.81 8.47
CA MET A 86 -15.13 -10.69 9.40
C MET A 86 -14.67 -11.15 10.79
N GLU A 87 -15.23 -12.25 11.29
CA GLU A 87 -14.81 -12.87 12.55
C GLU A 87 -13.37 -13.37 12.48
N LEU A 88 -13.02 -14.12 11.42
CA LEU A 88 -11.67 -14.65 11.24
C LEU A 88 -10.62 -13.55 11.09
N LEU A 89 -10.96 -12.45 10.41
CA LEU A 89 -10.09 -11.27 10.31
C LEU A 89 -9.84 -10.64 11.69
N ALA A 90 -10.84 -10.64 12.58
CA ALA A 90 -10.72 -10.14 13.95
C ALA A 90 -9.89 -11.06 14.87
N MET A 91 -9.62 -12.30 14.44
CA MET A 91 -8.79 -13.26 15.17
C MET A 91 -7.34 -13.29 14.68
N LEU A 92 -7.00 -12.53 13.64
CA LEU A 92 -5.63 -12.44 13.16
C LEU A 92 -4.78 -11.65 14.16
N PRO A 93 -3.47 -11.95 14.28
CA PRO A 93 -2.54 -11.12 15.02
C PRO A 93 -2.54 -9.68 14.48
N ASP A 94 -2.37 -8.69 15.36
CA ASP A 94 -2.35 -7.28 14.99
C ASP A 94 -1.24 -6.98 13.96
N ASP A 95 -0.09 -7.64 14.10
CA ASP A 95 1.11 -7.47 13.27
C ASP A 95 1.19 -8.43 12.07
N ILE A 96 0.10 -9.13 11.71
CA ILE A 96 0.07 -10.11 10.62
C ILE A 96 0.59 -9.56 9.28
N ILE A 97 0.44 -8.25 9.06
CA ILE A 97 1.06 -7.56 7.91
C ILE A 97 2.45 -7.04 8.33
N ASN A 98 2.50 -6.13 9.31
CA ASN A 98 3.67 -5.68 10.07
C ASN A 98 3.18 -4.77 11.23
N GLU A 99 4.11 -4.18 11.98
CA GLU A 99 3.82 -3.30 13.13
C GLU A 99 3.09 -1.97 12.79
N HIS A 100 2.97 -1.61 11.51
CA HIS A 100 2.37 -0.34 11.07
C HIS A 100 1.03 -0.49 10.37
N TYR A 101 0.65 -1.70 9.98
CA TYR A 101 -0.57 -1.97 9.22
C TYR A 101 -1.40 -3.02 9.94
N ASN A 102 -2.59 -2.61 10.38
CA ASN A 102 -3.55 -3.51 11.02
C ASN A 102 -4.69 -3.84 10.08
N ILE A 103 -5.33 -4.98 10.30
CA ILE A 103 -6.57 -5.34 9.62
C ILE A 103 -7.73 -4.82 10.47
N VAL A 104 -8.62 -4.05 9.86
CA VAL A 104 -9.83 -3.55 10.52
C VAL A 104 -11.05 -4.22 9.88
N PRO A 105 -11.63 -5.25 10.54
CA PRO A 105 -12.86 -5.88 10.09
C PRO A 105 -14.02 -4.89 10.08
N LYS A 106 -14.88 -4.99 9.07
CA LYS A 106 -16.07 -4.12 8.95
C LYS A 106 -17.07 -4.33 10.10
N SER A 107 -17.07 -5.51 10.73
CA SER A 107 -17.93 -5.82 11.88
C SER A 107 -17.65 -4.90 13.08
N LEU A 108 -16.44 -4.36 13.21
CA LEU A 108 -16.09 -3.44 14.30
C LEU A 108 -16.88 -2.13 14.26
N ASN A 109 -17.38 -1.70 13.09
CA ASN A 109 -18.23 -0.51 13.02
C ASN A 109 -19.51 -0.65 13.87
N THR A 110 -20.07 -1.86 13.95
CA THR A 110 -21.26 -2.13 14.77
C THR A 110 -20.93 -2.11 16.26
N LEU A 111 -19.74 -2.57 16.64
CA LEU A 111 -19.32 -2.69 18.05
C LEU A 111 -18.79 -1.37 18.63
N LEU A 112 -18.03 -0.62 17.82
CA LEU A 112 -17.39 0.63 18.22
C LEU A 112 -18.28 1.86 18.03
N GLY A 113 -19.33 1.73 17.20
CA GLY A 113 -20.14 2.85 16.74
C GLY A 113 -19.44 3.69 15.66
N TYR A 114 -20.25 4.49 14.97
CA TYR A 114 -19.82 5.23 13.78
C TYR A 114 -18.77 6.32 14.09
N GLU A 115 -18.78 6.91 15.28
CA GLU A 115 -17.83 7.95 15.67
C GLU A 115 -16.41 7.40 15.83
N THR A 116 -16.26 6.35 16.64
CA THR A 116 -14.96 5.71 16.88
C THR A 116 -14.42 5.07 15.62
N TYR A 117 -15.26 4.35 14.87
CA TYR A 117 -14.86 3.78 13.59
C TYR A 117 -14.49 4.87 12.57
N GLY A 118 -15.17 6.03 12.60
CA GLY A 118 -14.83 7.23 11.83
C GLY A 118 -13.45 7.79 12.16
N LYS A 119 -13.07 7.81 13.45
CA LYS A 119 -11.73 8.24 13.89
C LYS A 119 -10.62 7.34 13.35
N ILE A 120 -10.80 6.02 13.40
CA ILE A 120 -9.83 5.06 12.82
C ILE A 120 -9.57 5.35 11.33
N VAL A 121 -10.64 5.62 10.57
CA VAL A 121 -10.52 5.98 9.15
C VAL A 121 -9.81 7.33 8.98
N ALA A 122 -10.13 8.33 9.82
CA ALA A 122 -9.48 9.64 9.77
C ALA A 122 -7.98 9.54 10.10
N ASP A 123 -7.61 8.73 11.08
CA ASP A 123 -6.22 8.50 11.47
C ASP A 123 -5.44 7.78 10.37
N THR A 124 -6.07 6.83 9.66
CA THR A 124 -5.50 6.21 8.45
C THR A 124 -5.17 7.25 7.38
N ILE A 125 -6.07 8.23 7.13
CA ILE A 125 -5.83 9.32 6.18
C ILE A 125 -4.63 10.16 6.65
N ASN A 126 -4.63 10.58 7.91
CA ASN A 126 -3.57 11.41 8.47
C ASN A 126 -2.21 10.71 8.43
N TYR A 127 -2.17 9.41 8.71
CA TYR A 127 -0.96 8.61 8.63
C TYR A 127 -0.45 8.53 7.19
N THR A 128 -1.30 8.12 6.25
CA THR A 128 -0.92 7.92 4.84
C THR A 128 -0.48 9.21 4.14
N VAL A 129 -1.09 10.36 4.48
CA VAL A 129 -0.66 11.68 4.00
C VAL A 129 0.76 12.02 4.46
N ASN A 130 1.28 11.40 5.52
CA ASN A 130 2.64 11.61 6.01
C ASN A 130 3.65 10.58 5.51
N LEU A 131 3.29 9.72 4.55
CA LEU A 131 4.19 8.74 3.94
C LEU A 131 4.67 9.17 2.55
N THR A 132 5.80 8.64 2.14
CA THR A 132 6.39 8.83 0.80
C THR A 132 7.16 7.58 0.38
N PRO A 133 6.98 7.11 -0.86
CA PRO A 133 7.74 5.99 -1.38
C PRO A 133 9.15 6.44 -1.82
N ILE A 134 10.14 5.60 -1.56
CA ILE A 134 11.45 5.61 -2.22
C ILE A 134 11.55 4.30 -3.00
N THR A 135 11.87 4.37 -4.28
CA THR A 135 12.07 3.16 -5.08
C THR A 135 13.53 2.75 -5.02
N ILE A 136 13.79 1.46 -4.82
CA ILE A 136 15.11 0.87 -5.01
C ILE A 136 15.00 -0.23 -6.08
N ILE A 137 16.05 -0.43 -6.85
CA ILE A 137 16.11 -1.45 -7.91
C ILE A 137 17.43 -2.23 -7.83
N ASN A 138 17.49 -3.34 -8.57
CA ASN A 138 18.62 -4.27 -8.63
C ASN A 138 19.01 -4.80 -7.24
N CYS A 139 18.02 -4.89 -6.35
CA CYS A 139 18.21 -5.21 -4.95
C CYS A 139 17.89 -6.69 -4.75
N HIS A 140 18.89 -7.53 -4.53
CA HIS A 140 18.64 -8.95 -4.26
C HIS A 140 18.12 -9.13 -2.82
N PRO A 141 17.10 -9.96 -2.54
CA PRO A 141 16.50 -10.09 -1.19
C PRO A 141 17.50 -10.33 -0.05
N SER A 142 18.61 -11.03 -0.31
CA SER A 142 19.65 -11.29 0.70
C SER A 142 20.28 -10.02 1.27
N ILE A 143 20.22 -8.89 0.55
CA ILE A 143 20.79 -7.63 1.00
C ILE A 143 20.14 -7.12 2.28
N PHE A 144 18.86 -7.40 2.52
CA PHE A 144 18.14 -6.89 3.68
C PHE A 144 18.63 -7.50 5.00
N GLU A 145 19.17 -8.72 4.93
CA GLU A 145 19.70 -9.45 6.09
C GLU A 145 21.23 -9.32 6.22
N ASP A 146 21.87 -8.68 5.24
CA ASP A 146 23.31 -8.43 5.23
C ASP A 146 23.74 -7.44 6.31
N GLN A 147 24.97 -7.59 6.83
CA GLN A 147 25.48 -6.75 7.92
C GLN A 147 26.10 -5.46 7.39
N TYR A 148 25.44 -4.33 7.65
CA TYR A 148 26.00 -3.02 7.38
C TYR A 148 26.48 -2.38 8.69
N LYS A 149 27.81 -2.24 8.81
CA LYS A 149 28.50 -1.82 10.03
C LYS A 149 28.26 -2.81 11.17
N THR A 150 27.29 -2.53 12.06
CA THR A 150 26.99 -3.35 13.25
C THR A 150 25.55 -3.87 13.28
N ILE A 151 24.76 -3.62 12.24
CA ILE A 151 23.33 -3.99 12.17
C ILE A 151 22.99 -4.52 10.79
N SER A 152 21.88 -5.25 10.67
CA SER A 152 21.38 -5.63 9.34
C SER A 152 20.97 -4.41 8.53
N VAL A 153 21.07 -4.50 7.20
CA VAL A 153 20.61 -3.45 6.26
C VAL A 153 19.14 -3.10 6.51
N ARG A 154 18.27 -4.08 6.77
CA ARG A 154 16.87 -3.84 7.15
C ARG A 154 16.80 -2.94 8.38
N LYS A 155 17.52 -3.27 9.45
CA LYS A 155 17.52 -2.48 10.68
C LYS A 155 18.11 -1.08 10.45
N PHE A 156 19.13 -0.97 9.60
CA PHE A 156 19.67 0.32 9.17
C PHE A 156 18.61 1.16 8.45
N MET A 157 17.93 0.61 7.45
CA MET A 157 16.86 1.30 6.73
C MET A 157 15.74 1.77 7.67
N LEU A 158 15.28 0.90 8.58
CA LEU A 158 14.28 1.26 9.59
C LEU A 158 14.76 2.43 10.48
N SER A 159 16.03 2.41 10.91
CA SER A 159 16.62 3.51 11.68
C SER A 159 16.65 4.86 10.94
N ARG A 160 16.58 4.83 9.61
CA ARG A 160 16.51 6.04 8.76
C ARG A 160 15.09 6.50 8.46
N GLY A 161 14.07 5.88 9.03
CA GLY A 161 12.68 6.30 8.90
C GLY A 161 11.87 5.54 7.85
N VAL A 162 12.44 4.47 7.28
CA VAL A 162 11.67 3.48 6.52
C VAL A 162 10.76 2.73 7.51
N ILE A 163 9.48 2.58 7.16
CA ILE A 163 8.49 1.85 7.96
C ILE A 163 8.14 0.50 7.32
N SER A 164 8.30 0.38 6.00
CA SER A 164 8.09 -0.91 5.31
C SER A 164 8.95 -1.01 4.06
N ILE A 165 9.27 -2.26 3.70
CA ILE A 165 9.96 -2.65 2.47
C ILE A 165 9.00 -3.52 1.69
N GLU A 166 8.46 -2.99 0.62
CA GLU A 166 7.34 -3.56 -0.11
C GLU A 166 7.82 -4.11 -1.45
N ASN A 167 7.37 -5.34 -1.74
CA ASN A 167 7.55 -5.92 -3.07
C ASN A 167 6.78 -5.10 -4.12
N THR A 168 7.05 -5.38 -5.38
CA THR A 168 6.35 -4.85 -6.54
C THR A 168 6.12 -5.98 -7.53
N SER A 169 5.36 -5.72 -8.60
CA SER A 169 5.25 -6.66 -9.72
C SER A 169 6.59 -6.96 -10.40
N ASP A 170 7.59 -6.11 -10.18
CA ASP A 170 8.90 -6.21 -10.85
C ASP A 170 9.98 -6.70 -9.87
N THR A 171 9.65 -7.04 -8.62
CA THR A 171 10.65 -7.49 -7.62
C THR A 171 11.46 -8.67 -8.11
N GLU A 172 10.81 -9.72 -8.61
CA GLU A 172 11.50 -10.91 -9.09
C GLU A 172 12.36 -10.64 -10.33
N LYS A 173 11.93 -9.69 -11.19
CA LYS A 173 12.57 -9.40 -12.47
C LYS A 173 13.73 -8.43 -12.38
N THR A 174 13.58 -7.37 -11.58
CA THR A 174 14.50 -6.24 -11.55
C THR A 174 14.94 -5.87 -10.14
N GLY A 175 14.60 -6.69 -9.12
CA GLY A 175 14.94 -6.39 -7.73
C GLY A 175 14.32 -5.08 -7.25
N LYS A 176 13.15 -4.72 -7.80
CA LYS A 176 12.46 -3.47 -7.49
C LYS A 176 11.63 -3.59 -6.22
N TYR A 177 11.89 -2.71 -5.26
CA TYR A 177 11.14 -2.57 -4.02
C TYR A 177 10.69 -1.12 -3.83
N ILE A 178 9.59 -0.95 -3.10
CA ILE A 178 9.15 0.34 -2.59
C ILE A 178 9.47 0.38 -1.11
N LEU A 179 10.33 1.30 -0.71
CA LEU A 179 10.54 1.66 0.69
C LEU A 179 9.49 2.70 1.06
N VAL A 180 8.64 2.39 2.02
CA VAL A 180 7.67 3.34 2.55
C VAL A 180 8.33 4.12 3.68
N VAL A 181 8.39 5.45 3.55
CA VAL A 181 9.16 6.31 4.46
C VAL A 181 8.29 7.44 4.99
N THR A 182 8.55 7.87 6.21
CA THR A 182 7.96 9.11 6.75
C THR A 182 8.45 10.34 5.97
N LYS A 183 7.53 11.23 5.58
CA LYS A 183 7.81 12.39 4.69
C LYS A 183 8.98 13.25 5.16
N ASN A 184 9.02 13.54 6.46
CA ASN A 184 10.07 14.36 7.07
C ASN A 184 11.46 13.71 7.09
N LYS A 185 11.56 12.39 6.85
CA LYS A 185 12.82 11.65 6.79
C LYS A 185 13.16 11.14 5.39
N ALA A 186 12.31 11.39 4.40
CA ALA A 186 12.45 10.82 3.05
C ALA A 186 13.81 11.15 2.42
N GLU A 187 14.26 12.40 2.49
CA GLU A 187 15.54 12.82 1.93
C GLU A 187 16.74 12.23 2.68
N THR A 188 16.68 12.21 4.02
CA THR A 188 17.71 11.60 4.85
C THR A 188 17.82 10.10 4.59
N ALA A 189 16.68 9.39 4.46
CA ALA A 189 16.65 7.98 4.13
C ALA A 189 17.22 7.72 2.75
N ARG A 190 16.80 8.49 1.73
CA ARG A 190 17.31 8.41 0.36
C ARG A 190 18.83 8.49 0.33
N ASN A 191 19.39 9.55 0.89
CA ASN A 191 20.83 9.80 0.85
C ASN A 191 21.62 8.74 1.63
N ALA A 192 21.14 8.34 2.81
CA ALA A 192 21.79 7.30 3.61
C ALA A 192 21.78 5.92 2.93
N ILE A 193 20.67 5.56 2.27
CA ILE A 193 20.55 4.28 1.56
C ILE A 193 21.37 4.31 0.26
N GLY A 194 21.36 5.42 -0.46
CA GLY A 194 22.20 5.61 -1.65
C GLY A 194 23.69 5.49 -1.32
N GLN A 195 24.14 6.14 -0.24
CA GLN A 195 25.51 6.02 0.25
C GLN A 195 25.86 4.57 0.64
N MET A 196 25.00 3.89 1.38
CA MET A 196 25.20 2.48 1.74
C MET A 196 25.37 1.60 0.50
N PHE A 197 24.55 1.80 -0.54
CA PHE A 197 24.70 1.05 -1.79
C PHE A 197 26.00 1.40 -2.54
N GLN A 198 26.46 2.65 -2.52
CA GLN A 198 27.77 3.01 -3.08
C GLN A 198 28.92 2.33 -2.34
N GLU A 199 28.87 2.25 -1.01
CA GLU A 199 29.86 1.54 -0.21
C GLU A 199 29.89 0.05 -0.58
N PHE A 200 28.74 -0.59 -0.79
CA PHE A 200 28.67 -1.98 -1.26
C PHE A 200 29.26 -2.21 -2.65
N GLN A 201 29.23 -1.20 -3.51
CA GLN A 201 29.86 -1.26 -4.84
C GLN A 201 31.38 -1.18 -4.76
N GLN A 202 31.91 -0.48 -3.76
CA GLN A 202 33.35 -0.29 -3.56
C GLN A 202 33.99 -1.47 -2.82
N GLU A 203 33.24 -2.17 -1.98
CA GLU A 203 33.68 -3.39 -1.28
C GLU A 203 33.70 -4.60 -2.23
N SER A 204 34.77 -4.70 -3.03
CA SER A 204 35.02 -5.83 -3.94
C SER A 204 34.85 -7.18 -3.23
N GLY A 205 33.97 -8.05 -3.77
CA GLY A 205 33.78 -9.42 -3.30
C GLY A 205 32.71 -9.62 -2.23
N ARG A 206 31.99 -8.57 -1.82
CA ARG A 206 30.86 -8.69 -0.90
C ARG A 206 29.78 -9.61 -1.48
N THR A 207 29.44 -10.68 -0.78
CA THR A 207 28.55 -11.76 -1.29
C THR A 207 27.20 -11.24 -1.78
N THR A 208 26.63 -10.25 -1.09
CA THR A 208 25.33 -9.65 -1.44
C THR A 208 25.42 -8.71 -2.65
N ALA A 209 26.52 -7.98 -2.81
CA ALA A 209 26.79 -7.20 -4.00
C ALA A 209 26.93 -8.11 -5.24
N MET A 210 27.64 -9.24 -5.08
CA MET A 210 27.74 -10.27 -6.11
C MET A 210 26.40 -10.92 -6.45
N ALA A 211 25.54 -11.17 -5.46
CA ALA A 211 24.19 -11.69 -5.69
C ALA A 211 23.34 -10.71 -6.51
N CYS A 212 23.49 -9.40 -6.29
CA CYS A 212 22.80 -8.38 -7.11
C CYS A 212 23.31 -8.38 -8.56
N LEU A 213 24.63 -8.43 -8.77
CA LEU A 213 25.23 -8.54 -10.10
C LEU A 213 24.79 -9.82 -10.82
N GLN A 214 24.76 -10.95 -10.14
CA GLN A 214 24.34 -12.22 -10.73
C GLN A 214 22.86 -12.21 -11.12
N ALA A 215 22.00 -11.65 -10.28
CA ALA A 215 20.55 -11.63 -10.53
C ALA A 215 20.13 -10.57 -11.56
N TYR A 216 20.77 -9.40 -11.56
CA TYR A 216 20.27 -8.22 -12.30
C TYR A 216 21.32 -7.56 -13.21
N ASN A 217 22.54 -8.09 -13.27
CA ASN A 217 23.68 -7.52 -14.01
C ASN A 217 24.01 -6.06 -13.63
N MET A 218 23.58 -5.63 -12.44
CA MET A 218 23.73 -4.28 -11.93
C MET A 218 23.80 -4.30 -10.40
N TYR A 219 24.46 -3.30 -9.85
CA TYR A 219 24.47 -3.05 -8.41
C TYR A 219 23.16 -2.41 -7.94
N PRO A 220 22.79 -2.61 -6.65
CA PRO A 220 21.61 -1.98 -6.07
C PRO A 220 21.76 -0.46 -6.09
N LEU A 221 20.65 0.23 -6.34
CA LEU A 221 20.62 1.69 -6.34
C LEU A 221 19.25 2.22 -5.90
N VAL A 222 19.24 3.46 -5.41
CA VAL A 222 18.01 4.22 -5.22
C VAL A 222 17.58 4.76 -6.57
N ASN A 223 16.38 4.39 -7.01
CA ASN A 223 15.86 4.76 -8.31
C ASN A 223 15.18 6.13 -8.24
N ASP A 224 15.97 7.18 -8.45
CA ASP A 224 15.47 8.56 -8.57
C ASP A 224 14.92 8.87 -9.97
N ASN A 225 15.05 7.93 -10.92
CA ASN A 225 14.57 8.10 -12.27
C ASN A 225 13.07 7.87 -12.37
N VAL A 226 12.29 8.91 -12.04
CA VAL A 226 11.20 9.27 -12.95
C VAL A 226 11.84 10.24 -13.93
N THR A 227 12.33 9.75 -15.07
CA THR A 227 12.74 10.64 -16.16
C THR A 227 11.47 11.33 -16.66
N ILE A 228 11.15 12.49 -16.07
CA ILE A 228 10.06 13.34 -16.53
C ILE A 228 10.51 13.84 -17.91
N SER A 229 9.80 13.46 -18.96
CA SER A 229 10.14 13.93 -20.30
C SER A 229 10.15 15.47 -20.32
N GLY A 230 11.02 16.08 -21.12
CA GLY A 230 11.05 17.54 -21.25
C GLY A 230 9.68 18.14 -21.59
N HIS A 231 8.81 17.38 -22.28
CA HIS A 231 7.42 17.77 -22.54
C HIS A 231 6.57 17.89 -21.27
N ALA A 232 6.72 16.97 -20.32
CA ALA A 232 6.03 17.04 -19.04
C ALA A 232 6.56 18.20 -18.17
N GLU A 233 7.85 18.55 -18.26
CA GLU A 233 8.41 19.74 -17.60
C GLU A 233 7.88 21.05 -18.21
N ILE A 234 7.81 21.13 -19.54
CA ILE A 234 7.21 22.26 -20.27
C ILE A 234 5.74 22.42 -19.86
N MET A 235 5.00 21.31 -19.82
CA MET A 235 3.60 21.31 -19.42
C MET A 235 3.42 21.72 -17.95
N ALA A 236 4.25 21.21 -17.04
CA ALA A 236 4.26 21.60 -15.64
C ALA A 236 4.53 23.10 -15.47
N THR A 237 5.46 23.65 -16.24
CA THR A 237 5.77 25.09 -16.24
C THR A 237 4.58 25.91 -16.75
N LYS A 238 3.92 25.46 -17.84
CA LYS A 238 2.70 26.09 -18.35
C LYS A 238 1.59 26.10 -17.29
N TYR A 239 1.40 25.01 -16.56
CA TYR A 239 0.41 24.94 -15.48
C TYR A 239 0.79 25.80 -14.28
N ARG A 240 2.05 25.76 -13.82
CA ARG A 240 2.52 26.66 -12.76
C ARG A 240 2.25 28.11 -13.11
N ASN A 241 2.56 28.55 -14.33
CA ASN A 241 2.27 29.91 -14.80
C ASN A 241 0.77 30.21 -14.87
N LYS A 242 -0.04 29.26 -15.35
CA LYS A 242 -1.51 29.41 -15.42
C LYS A 242 -2.17 29.58 -14.05
N TYR A 243 -1.61 28.95 -13.01
CA TYR A 243 -2.19 28.94 -11.66
C TYR A 243 -1.45 29.82 -10.65
N LYS A 244 -0.28 30.40 -11.00
CA LYS A 244 0.56 31.24 -10.12
C LYS A 244 -0.20 32.43 -9.50
N ASN A 245 -1.18 32.97 -10.22
CA ASN A 245 -1.93 34.18 -9.85
C ASN A 245 -3.44 33.94 -9.71
N LYS A 246 -3.91 32.69 -9.67
CA LYS A 246 -5.32 32.41 -9.36
C LYS A 246 -5.47 32.43 -7.85
N THR A 247 -6.03 33.51 -7.31
CA THR A 247 -6.58 33.52 -5.94
C THR A 247 -7.54 32.35 -5.80
N ALA A 248 -7.42 31.60 -4.69
CA ALA A 248 -8.33 30.51 -4.37
C ALA A 248 -9.79 31.02 -4.46
N THR A 249 -10.49 30.65 -5.53
CA THR A 249 -11.89 31.02 -5.70
C THR A 249 -12.68 30.29 -4.62
N LYS A 250 -13.34 31.05 -3.73
CA LYS A 250 -14.30 30.52 -2.76
C LYS A 250 -15.25 29.56 -3.51
N HIS A 251 -15.36 28.33 -3.03
CA HIS A 251 -16.25 27.33 -3.61
C HIS A 251 -17.67 27.88 -3.74
N SER A 252 -18.15 28.05 -4.96
CA SER A 252 -19.58 28.19 -5.23
C SER A 252 -20.24 26.84 -4.94
N PRO A 253 -21.39 26.80 -4.25
CA PRO A 253 -22.08 25.54 -3.94
C PRO A 253 -22.40 24.78 -5.24
N TYR A 254 -22.19 23.47 -5.16
CA TYR A 254 -22.32 22.48 -6.24
C TYR A 254 -23.71 22.50 -6.87
N THR A 255 -23.79 22.76 -8.18
CA THR A 255 -24.99 22.48 -8.99
C THR A 255 -24.83 21.08 -9.62
N PRO A 256 -25.72 20.12 -9.35
CA PRO A 256 -25.66 18.79 -9.96
C PRO A 256 -25.85 18.89 -11.48
N TYR A 257 -25.03 18.14 -12.22
CA TYR A 257 -25.12 18.03 -13.68
C TYR A 257 -26.23 17.05 -14.06
N ASP A 258 -27.21 17.49 -14.84
CA ASP A 258 -28.35 16.69 -15.27
C ASP A 258 -27.99 15.95 -16.58
N PHE A 259 -27.82 14.62 -16.49
CA PHE A 259 -27.38 13.77 -17.60
C PHE A 259 -28.56 13.33 -18.45
N HIS A 260 -29.25 14.26 -19.12
CA HIS A 260 -30.18 13.90 -20.20
C HIS A 260 -30.17 14.94 -21.32
N GLY A 261 -29.56 14.60 -22.46
CA GLY A 261 -29.68 15.42 -23.66
C GLY A 261 -28.79 15.07 -24.84
N ARG A 262 -29.29 14.17 -25.70
CA ARG A 262 -29.11 14.12 -27.17
C ARG A 262 -27.73 13.76 -27.75
N THR A 263 -27.76 12.62 -28.44
CA THR A 263 -26.84 12.19 -29.49
C THR A 263 -26.61 13.26 -30.55
N ALA A 264 -25.34 13.65 -30.75
CA ALA A 264 -24.87 14.21 -32.01
C ALA A 264 -23.37 13.91 -32.18
N ASN A 265 -23.08 13.10 -33.20
CA ASN A 265 -21.83 12.98 -33.94
C ASN A 265 -20.53 12.69 -33.18
N SER A 266 -20.17 11.40 -33.15
CA SER A 266 -18.82 10.91 -32.87
C SER A 266 -17.80 11.42 -33.90
N PRO A 267 -16.63 11.93 -33.46
CA PRO A 267 -15.43 11.90 -34.27
C PRO A 267 -14.42 10.89 -33.70
N GLY A 268 -14.06 9.93 -34.56
CA GLY A 268 -12.69 9.43 -34.74
C GLY A 268 -12.01 8.74 -33.56
N ILE A 269 -12.02 7.40 -33.60
CA ILE A 269 -10.97 6.59 -32.96
C ILE A 269 -9.67 6.89 -33.72
N VAL A 270 -8.64 7.35 -33.01
CA VAL A 270 -7.26 7.43 -33.54
C VAL A 270 -6.55 6.17 -33.10
N GLU A 271 -6.36 5.24 -34.03
CA GLU A 271 -5.38 4.16 -33.90
C GLU A 271 -3.99 4.75 -34.09
N ILE A 272 -3.07 4.39 -33.19
CA ILE A 272 -1.66 4.79 -33.25
C ILE A 272 -0.87 3.55 -33.67
N GLN A 273 -0.18 3.64 -34.81
CA GLN A 273 0.85 2.69 -35.26
C GLN A 273 2.14 2.86 -34.45
#